data_AF-A0A227IPY9-F1
#
_entry.id   AF-A0A227IPY9-F1
#
_cell.length_a   1.000
_cell.length_b   1.000
_cell.length_c   1.000
_cell.angle_alpha   90.00
_cell.angle_beta   90.00
_cell.angle_gamma   90.00
#
_symmetry.space_group_name_H-M   'P 1'
#
loop_
_entity.id
_entity.type
_entity.pdbx_description
1 polymer ?
#
loop_
_entity_poly.entity_id
_entity_poly.type
_entity_poly.pdbx_seq_one_letter_code
_entity_poly.pdbx_strand_id
1 'polypeptide(L)'
;FPGICNKLNTDHKHTIDLYREARKVEGVKKVMVASGVRYDLAIESPEYVKELVTHHVGGYLKIAPEHTEKGPLDLMMKPGM
;
A
#
# COMPACT_ATOMS: atom_id res chain seq x y z
N PHE A 1 14.41 0.51 14.83
CA PHE A 1 13.30 1.43 15.10
C PHE A 1 13.73 2.85 14.72
N PRO A 2 12.86 3.71 14.12
CA PRO A 2 11.59 3.39 13.46
C PRO A 2 11.86 3.34 11.96
N GLY A 3 12.26 2.16 11.50
CA GLY A 3 12.49 1.89 10.08
C GLY A 3 11.74 0.63 9.70
N ILE A 4 11.61 0.40 8.40
CA ILE A 4 11.07 -0.85 7.88
C ILE A 4 11.86 -2.01 8.49
N CYS A 5 11.17 -3.05 8.93
CA CYS A 5 11.81 -4.23 9.49
C CYS A 5 12.62 -4.94 8.41
N ASN A 6 13.91 -5.16 8.63
CA ASN A 6 14.78 -5.85 7.65
C ASN A 6 14.37 -7.31 7.36
N LYS A 7 13.56 -7.91 8.24
CA LYS A 7 12.99 -9.26 8.03
C LYS A 7 11.65 -9.23 7.31
N LEU A 8 11.06 -8.05 7.12
CA LEU A 8 9.82 -7.90 6.37
C LEU A 8 10.17 -7.86 4.89
N ASN A 9 9.59 -8.77 4.11
CA ASN A 9 9.69 -8.71 2.66
C ASN A 9 8.85 -7.52 2.15
N THR A 10 9.51 -6.56 1.52
CA THR A 10 8.89 -5.38 0.91
C THR A 10 8.72 -5.51 -0.60
N ASP A 11 9.05 -6.66 -1.19
CA ASP A 11 8.78 -6.93 -2.59
C ASP A 11 7.27 -7.04 -2.84
N HIS A 12 6.75 -6.12 -3.64
CA HIS A 12 5.34 -6.05 -4.01
C HIS A 12 5.01 -6.80 -5.31
N LYS A 13 5.99 -7.43 -5.97
CA LYS A 13 5.80 -8.07 -7.28
C LYS A 13 4.67 -9.09 -7.30
N HIS A 14 4.61 -9.98 -6.31
CA HIS A 14 3.56 -11.00 -6.25
C HIS A 14 2.16 -10.38 -6.14
N THR A 15 2.03 -9.30 -5.37
CA THR A 15 0.77 -8.55 -5.23
C THR A 15 0.37 -7.88 -6.55
N ILE A 16 1.33 -7.28 -7.25
CA ILE A 16 1.10 -6.65 -8.57
C ILE A 16 0.65 -7.71 -9.59
N ASP A 17 1.32 -8.87 -9.63
CA ASP A 17 0.97 -9.96 -10.54
C ASP A 17 -0.44 -10.47 -10.25
N LEU A 18 -0.78 -10.67 -8.96
CA LEU A 18 -2.13 -11.05 -8.54
C LEU A 18 -3.19 -10.04 -9.01
N TYR A 19 -2.92 -8.74 -8.86
CA TYR A 19 -3.83 -7.69 -9.32
C TYR A 19 -4.04 -7.73 -10.83
N ARG A 20 -2.96 -7.93 -11.59
CA ARG A 20 -3.00 -8.03 -13.05
C ARG A 20 -3.81 -9.25 -13.50
N GLU A 21 -3.59 -10.41 -12.88
CA GLU A 21 -4.33 -11.63 -13.20
C GLU A 21 -5.82 -11.52 -12.80
N ALA A 22 -6.12 -10.94 -11.63
CA ALA A 22 -7.50 -10.75 -11.18
C ALA A 22 -8.34 -9.89 -12.15
N ARG A 23 -7.72 -8.93 -12.85
CA ARG A 23 -8.40 -8.13 -13.88
C ARG A 23 -8.66 -8.87 -15.19
N LYS A 24 -7.90 -9.93 -15.48
CA LYS A 24 -8.06 -10.71 -16.71
C LYS A 24 -9.15 -11.77 -16.60
N VAL A 25 -9.71 -11.97 -15.40
CA VAL A 25 -10.79 -12.94 -15.16
C VAL A 25 -12.03 -12.54 -15.96
N GLU A 26 -12.53 -13.48 -16.77
CA GLU A 26 -13.71 -13.26 -17.61
C GLU A 26 -14.93 -12.88 -16.76
N GLY A 27 -15.68 -11.87 -17.20
CA GLY A 27 -16.84 -11.34 -16.49
C GLY A 27 -16.52 -10.35 -15.35
N VAL A 28 -15.25 -10.18 -14.97
CA VAL A 28 -14.84 -9.17 -13.98
C VAL A 28 -14.67 -7.81 -14.64
N LYS A 29 -15.51 -6.84 -14.25
CA LYS A 29 -15.48 -5.48 -14.80
C LYS A 29 -14.39 -4.60 -14.16
N LYS A 30 -14.18 -4.71 -12.85
CA LYS A 30 -13.21 -3.91 -12.10
C LYS A 30 -12.84 -4.60 -10.78
N VAL A 31 -11.57 -4.54 -10.41
CA VAL A 31 -11.05 -5.03 -9.13
C VAL A 31 -10.67 -3.84 -8.26
N MET A 32 -11.25 -3.74 -7.06
CA MET A 32 -11.05 -2.62 -6.15
C MET A 32 -10.36 -3.08 -4.87
N VAL A 33 -9.37 -2.33 -4.39
CA VAL A 33 -8.68 -2.61 -3.13
C VAL A 33 -9.26 -1.70 -2.04
N ALA A 34 -9.92 -2.30 -1.06
CA ALA A 34 -10.57 -1.59 0.06
C ALA A 34 -9.70 -1.53 1.33
N SER A 35 -8.54 -2.18 1.34
CA SER A 35 -7.59 -2.14 2.45
C SER A 35 -6.78 -0.83 2.44
N GLY A 36 -6.50 -0.30 3.62
CA GLY A 36 -5.57 0.80 3.78
C GLY A 36 -4.15 0.38 3.42
N VAL A 37 -3.37 1.33 2.89
CA VAL A 37 -1.97 1.09 2.51
C VAL A 37 -1.03 1.79 3.48
N ARG A 38 0.01 1.08 3.89
CA ARG A 38 1.14 1.64 4.63
C ARG A 38 1.97 2.52 3.70
N TYR A 39 1.99 3.82 3.97
CA TYR A 39 2.69 4.80 3.15
C TYR A 39 4.17 4.47 3.00
N ASP A 40 4.83 4.16 4.11
CA ASP A 40 6.26 3.85 4.19
C ASP A 40 6.66 2.64 3.34
N LEU A 41 5.80 1.62 3.24
CA LEU A 41 6.06 0.45 2.39
C LEU A 41 5.71 0.67 0.93
N ALA A 42 4.73 1.53 0.66
CA ALA A 42 4.25 1.76 -0.70
C ALA A 42 5.25 2.61 -1.51
N ILE A 43 5.86 3.63 -0.90
CA ILE A 43 6.81 4.51 -1.59
C ILE A 43 8.09 3.78 -2.05
N GLU A 44 8.46 2.68 -1.39
CA GLU A 44 9.59 1.83 -1.79
C GLU A 44 9.36 1.14 -3.14
N SER A 45 8.11 1.07 -3.63
CA SER A 45 7.77 0.49 -4.92
C SER A 45 6.87 1.42 -5.76
N PRO A 46 7.49 2.27 -6.61
CA PRO A 46 6.74 3.12 -7.55
C PRO A 46 5.81 2.33 -8.48
N GLU A 47 6.20 1.10 -8.84
CA GLU A 47 5.36 0.22 -9.68
C GLU A 47 4.08 -0.20 -8.94
N TYR A 48 4.18 -0.60 -7.67
CA TYR A 48 3.03 -0.96 -6.86
C TYR A 48 2.04 0.21 -6.76
N VAL A 49 2.55 1.41 -6.44
CA VAL A 49 1.73 2.62 -6.35
C VAL A 49 1.03 2.89 -7.69
N LYS A 50 1.77 2.85 -8.80
CA LYS A 50 1.22 3.09 -10.14
C LYS A 50 0.13 2.09 -10.50
N GLU A 51 0.35 0.79 -10.27
CA GLU A 51 -0.65 -0.24 -10.52
C GLU A 51 -1.92 0.00 -9.68
N LEU A 52 -1.73 0.22 -8.37
CA LEU A 52 -2.82 0.42 -7.42
C LEU A 52 -3.68 1.64 -7.77
N VAL A 53 -3.06 2.81 -7.97
CA VAL A 53 -3.81 4.07 -8.21
C VAL A 53 -4.43 4.14 -9.60
N THR A 54 -3.83 3.51 -10.60
CA THR A 54 -4.36 3.56 -11.97
C THR A 54 -5.61 2.71 -12.12
N HIS A 55 -5.71 1.60 -11.37
CA HIS A 55 -6.68 0.56 -11.69
C HIS A 55 -7.57 0.11 -10.51
N HIS A 56 -7.07 0.21 -9.29
CA HIS A 56 -7.66 -0.49 -8.14
C HIS A 56 -8.31 0.44 -7.10
N VAL A 57 -8.31 1.74 -7.33
CA VAL A 57 -8.94 2.73 -6.44
C VAL A 57 -10.22 3.30 -7.05
N GLY A 58 -11.13 3.71 -6.16
CA GLY A 58 -12.41 4.34 -6.50
C GLY A 58 -12.36 5.85 -6.68
N GLY A 59 -11.16 6.43 -6.78
CA GLY A 59 -10.92 7.87 -6.81
C GLY A 59 -10.11 8.38 -5.61
N TYR A 60 -10.25 7.74 -4.45
CA TYR A 60 -9.45 8.04 -3.26
C TYR A 60 -8.65 6.83 -2.82
N LEU A 61 -7.34 6.99 -2.70
CA LEU A 61 -6.48 6.02 -2.03
C LEU A 61 -6.45 6.35 -0.54
N LYS A 62 -6.92 5.43 0.30
CA LYS A 62 -6.82 5.56 1.76
C LYS A 62 -5.40 5.21 2.18
N ILE A 63 -4.58 6.25 2.31
CA ILE A 63 -3.28 6.16 2.97
C ILE A 63 -3.57 6.22 4.47
N ALA A 64 -2.90 5.38 5.25
CA ALA A 64 -3.04 5.38 6.71
C ALA A 64 -1.84 6.06 7.38
N PRO A 65 -1.78 7.40 7.41
CA PRO A 65 -1.04 8.07 8.46
C PRO A 65 -1.91 8.19 9.70
N GLU A 66 -1.38 7.72 10.82
CA GLU A 66 -2.15 7.71 12.07
C GLU A 66 -2.11 9.07 12.77
N HIS A 67 -0.98 9.80 12.65
CA HIS A 67 -0.80 11.13 13.21
C HIS A 67 0.34 11.86 12.52
N THR A 68 0.42 13.18 12.69
CA THR A 68 1.58 14.03 12.30
C THR A 68 2.55 14.28 13.45
N GLU A 69 2.18 13.94 14.69
CA GLU A 69 2.91 14.34 15.89
C GLU A 69 3.79 13.20 16.36
N LYS A 70 5.06 13.51 16.67
CA LYS A 70 6.05 12.51 17.04
C LYS A 70 5.67 11.73 18.32
N GLY A 71 5.12 12.41 19.33
CA GLY A 71 4.74 11.79 20.61
C GLY A 71 3.75 10.61 20.45
N PRO A 72 2.59 10.83 19.82
CA PRO A 72 1.66 9.76 19.47
C PRO A 72 2.27 8.68 18.57
N LEU A 73 3.05 9.07 17.55
CA LEU A 73 3.67 8.11 16.61
C LEU A 73 4.68 7.18 17.30
N ASP A 74 5.48 7.71 18.23
CA ASP A 74 6.44 6.94 19.02
C ASP A 74 5.72 5.88 19.89
N LEU A 75 4.59 6.24 20.50
CA LEU A 75 3.76 5.29 21.27
C LEU A 75 3.11 4.22 20.38
N MET A 76 2.79 4.56 19.14
CA MET A 76 2.23 3.64 18.14
C MET A 76 3.30 2.82 17.39
N MET A 77 4.57 3.06 17.69
CA MET A 77 5.72 2.50 16.99
C MET A 77 5.71 2.71 15.47
N LYS A 78 5.17 3.84 15.01
CA LYS A 78 5.13 4.20 13.59
C LYS A 78 6.20 5.23 13.24
N PRO A 79 6.80 5.15 12.04
CA PRO A 79 7.70 6.20 11.56
C PRO A 79 6.93 7.52 11.38
N GLY A 80 7.64 8.64 11.54
CA GLY A 80 7.16 9.95 11.12
C GLY A 80 6.85 9.99 9.64
N MET A 81 5.88 10.84 9.25
CA MET A 81 5.74 11.28 7.86
C MET A 81 6.65 12.47 7.59
#